data_AF-A0A9W2UQ39-F1
#
_entry.id   AF-A0A9W2UQ39-F1
#
_cell.length_a   1.000
_cell.length_b   1.000
_cell.length_c   1.000
_cell.angle_alpha   90.00
_cell.angle_beta   90.00
_cell.angle_gamma   90.00
#
_symmetry.space_group_name_H-M   'P 1'
#
loop_
_entity.id
_entity.type
_entity.pdbx_description
1 polymer ?
#
loop_
_entity_poly.entity_id
_entity_poly.type
_entity_poly.pdbx_seq_one_letter_code
_entity_poly.pdbx_strand_id
1 'polypeptide(L)'
;MNWLYDSVEPRVMDEDMLKLAVGEQGPRDEAGQLARQEGILFKDVLSLRLDFQNILRIDNLWQFENLRKLQLDNNIIEKIEGLERLVHLVWLDLSFNNIEAIEGLDTLVNLEDLSLFNNRISKIDSLDALVKLQVLSLGNNEISHMMNIIYLRRFKDLRTLSLSGNPIAEEEDYKMFICAYLPDLVYLDFRRIDDHMKELAEIKHQYGIDELKQRENLIQAQLDDERAQREELEEHKAAFVEHLNGSFLFDSMYAEDVEGNKLAHLPGVSELLQAYKDKFVIICLNIFEYGLKQQEKRKVELDTFNECVQEAIQENREQGKRRIAKFEEMHLLSLNAIRDESEVTNLEMKIAEHSKDITELFNMLMTLEMQLVEQLEETINMFERNIMDLVALFIENVQSLMAQCRDLENHHHEKLLEISINTLEKILKGELDEDLPYDVRALFVDKDTIVNAVGTSHDLHLLKIDNREDELVTRTNSWCSHLVDAIHKDEIMRNRRRVKEIHQYVDHVQNELDNLECSEIID
;
A
#
# COMPACT_ATOMS: atom_id res chain seq x y z
N MET A 1 49.80 2.28 24.29
CA MET A 1 50.41 0.94 24.31
C MET A 1 49.75 0.17 23.19
N ASN A 2 50.47 -0.04 22.08
CA ASN A 2 49.93 -0.34 20.75
C ASN A 2 50.46 -1.68 20.23
N TRP A 3 50.18 -2.79 20.93
CA TRP A 3 50.81 -4.08 20.61
C TRP A 3 49.84 -5.25 20.89
N LEU A 4 48.84 -5.47 20.02
CA LEU A 4 48.15 -6.78 19.90
C LEU A 4 47.15 -6.94 18.71
N TYR A 5 47.09 -6.05 17.71
CA TYR A 5 46.11 -6.14 16.60
C TYR A 5 46.70 -6.20 15.18
N ASP A 6 47.94 -6.66 15.01
CA ASP A 6 48.59 -6.80 13.69
C ASP A 6 48.46 -8.22 13.07
N SER A 7 47.52 -9.06 13.52
CA SER A 7 47.51 -10.49 13.15
C SER A 7 46.18 -11.10 12.69
N VAL A 8 45.16 -10.31 12.36
CA VAL A 8 43.93 -10.83 11.74
C VAL A 8 43.84 -10.25 10.33
N GLU A 9 43.79 -11.10 9.32
CA GLU A 9 43.56 -10.65 7.94
C GLU A 9 42.16 -10.03 7.82
N PRO A 10 41.99 -8.94 7.04
CA PRO A 10 40.67 -8.41 6.70
C PRO A 10 39.76 -9.49 6.12
N ARG A 11 38.51 -9.59 6.59
CA ARG A 11 37.57 -10.62 6.13
C ARG A 11 36.29 -10.03 5.55
N VAL A 12 35.74 -10.73 4.56
CA VAL A 12 34.36 -10.54 4.10
C VAL A 12 33.47 -11.41 4.97
N MET A 13 32.29 -10.92 5.34
CA MET A 13 31.33 -11.73 6.08
C MET A 13 30.93 -12.98 5.28
N ASP A 14 31.11 -14.15 5.86
CA ASP A 14 30.73 -15.44 5.27
C ASP A 14 29.68 -16.16 6.14
N GLU A 15 29.05 -17.20 5.57
CA GLU A 15 28.03 -17.97 6.30
C GLU A 15 28.59 -18.62 7.58
N ASP A 16 29.86 -19.01 7.60
CA ASP A 16 30.43 -19.72 8.74
C ASP A 16 30.63 -18.78 9.93
N MET A 17 31.06 -17.54 9.68
CA MET A 17 31.10 -16.46 10.67
C MET A 17 29.70 -16.20 11.24
N LEU A 18 28.69 -16.12 10.37
CA LEU A 18 27.30 -15.89 10.78
C LEU A 18 26.75 -17.04 11.63
N LYS A 19 26.99 -18.29 11.24
CA LYS A 19 26.59 -19.48 12.01
C LYS A 19 27.26 -19.49 13.38
N LEU A 20 28.54 -19.15 13.45
CA LEU A 20 29.28 -19.08 14.70
C LEU A 20 28.71 -17.99 15.61
N ALA A 21 28.54 -16.77 15.09
CA ALA A 21 28.01 -15.63 15.83
C ALA A 21 26.62 -15.92 16.41
N VAL A 22 25.71 -16.45 15.59
CA VAL A 22 24.36 -16.82 16.04
C VAL A 22 24.40 -17.96 17.05
N GLY A 23 25.27 -18.96 16.87
CA GLY A 23 25.42 -20.08 17.78
C GLY A 23 25.99 -19.71 19.16
N GLU A 24 26.82 -18.67 19.24
CA GLU A 24 27.36 -18.12 20.49
C GLU A 24 26.38 -17.18 21.20
N GLN A 25 25.54 -16.48 20.44
CA GLN A 25 24.58 -15.48 20.93
C GLN A 25 23.18 -16.05 21.18
N GLY A 26 22.90 -17.26 20.69
CA GLY A 26 21.63 -17.95 20.86
C GLY A 26 21.35 -18.44 22.29
N PRO A 27 20.18 -19.07 22.52
CA PRO A 27 19.78 -19.58 23.83
C PRO A 27 20.82 -20.54 24.41
N ARG A 28 21.04 -20.50 25.73
CA ARG A 28 21.91 -21.44 26.45
C ARG A 28 21.11 -22.65 26.95
N ASP A 29 21.81 -23.65 27.47
CA ASP A 29 21.22 -24.84 28.12
C ASP A 29 20.34 -25.70 27.16
N GLU A 30 19.26 -26.32 27.65
CA GLU A 30 18.44 -27.27 26.87
C GLU A 30 17.86 -26.65 25.58
N ALA A 31 17.43 -25.38 25.63
CA ALA A 31 16.93 -24.65 24.47
C ALA A 31 18.01 -24.42 23.41
N GLY A 32 19.27 -24.20 23.83
CA GLY A 32 20.42 -24.09 22.94
C GLY A 32 20.85 -25.42 22.33
N GLN A 33 20.69 -26.52 23.07
CA GLN A 33 20.98 -27.87 22.57
C GLN A 33 19.95 -28.31 21.53
N LEU A 34 18.67 -28.03 21.76
CA LEU A 34 17.58 -28.28 20.81
C LEU A 34 17.77 -27.46 19.52
N ALA A 35 18.06 -26.15 19.63
CA ALA A 35 18.30 -25.30 18.46
C ALA A 35 19.50 -25.76 17.60
N ARG A 36 20.52 -26.38 18.20
CA ARG A 36 21.67 -26.95 17.47
C ARG A 36 21.34 -28.29 16.79
N GLN A 37 20.39 -29.05 17.33
CA GLN A 37 19.91 -30.31 16.73
C GLN A 37 18.93 -30.06 15.57
N GLU A 38 18.07 -29.06 15.68
CA GLU A 38 17.06 -28.70 14.68
C GLU A 38 17.58 -27.77 13.58
N GLY A 39 18.74 -27.14 13.80
CA GLY A 39 19.35 -26.18 12.88
C GLY A 39 18.84 -24.76 13.13
N ILE A 40 19.75 -23.79 13.17
CA ILE A 40 19.39 -22.41 13.46
C ILE A 40 18.85 -21.75 12.19
N LEU A 41 17.57 -21.35 12.22
CA LEU A 41 16.92 -20.59 11.16
C LEU A 41 17.25 -19.10 11.31
N PHE A 42 18.08 -18.55 10.41
CA PHE A 42 18.49 -17.13 10.47
C PHE A 42 17.33 -16.13 10.41
N LYS A 43 16.20 -16.52 9.79
CA LYS A 43 14.99 -15.71 9.77
C LYS A 43 14.43 -15.41 11.17
N ASP A 44 14.72 -16.23 12.18
CA ASP A 44 14.18 -16.07 13.53
C ASP A 44 15.11 -15.22 14.44
N VAL A 45 16.29 -14.84 13.93
CA VAL A 45 17.27 -14.04 14.66
C VAL A 45 16.85 -12.57 14.66
N LEU A 46 16.62 -12.01 15.86
CA LEU A 46 16.20 -10.61 16.03
C LEU A 46 17.36 -9.65 16.33
N SER A 47 18.49 -10.16 16.81
CA SER A 47 19.67 -9.37 17.17
C SER A 47 20.93 -10.12 16.78
N LEU A 48 21.87 -9.43 16.15
CA LEU A 48 23.15 -9.99 15.72
C LEU A 48 24.28 -9.03 16.08
N ARG A 49 25.30 -9.56 16.75
CA ARG A 49 26.52 -8.84 17.12
C ARG A 49 27.73 -9.41 16.38
N LEU A 50 28.50 -8.53 15.76
CA LEU A 50 29.68 -8.83 14.96
C LEU A 50 30.79 -7.79 15.23
N ASP A 51 30.92 -7.36 16.48
CA ASP A 51 31.95 -6.41 16.92
C ASP A 51 33.34 -7.07 16.96
N PHE A 52 34.38 -6.28 16.68
CA PHE A 52 35.80 -6.70 16.72
C PHE A 52 36.15 -7.92 15.84
N GLN A 53 35.49 -8.09 14.69
CA GLN A 53 35.69 -9.22 13.78
C GLN A 53 36.67 -8.93 12.62
N ASN A 54 37.19 -7.70 12.54
CA ASN A 54 38.04 -7.24 11.43
C ASN A 54 37.36 -7.37 10.05
N ILE A 55 36.05 -7.08 10.02
CA ILE A 55 35.24 -7.14 8.80
C ILE A 55 35.58 -5.94 7.90
N LEU A 56 35.91 -6.21 6.64
CA LEU A 56 36.13 -5.21 5.60
C LEU A 56 34.88 -4.97 4.75
N ARG A 57 34.07 -6.02 4.54
CA ARG A 57 32.88 -5.97 3.69
C ARG A 57 31.71 -6.70 4.31
N ILE A 58 30.55 -6.02 4.33
CA ILE A 58 29.28 -6.61 4.75
C ILE A 58 28.73 -7.46 3.60
N ASP A 59 28.35 -8.70 3.91
CA ASP A 59 27.77 -9.64 2.94
C ASP A 59 26.98 -10.74 3.68
N ASN A 60 26.23 -11.55 2.94
CA ASN A 60 25.52 -12.74 3.44
C ASN A 60 24.44 -12.51 4.52
N LEU A 61 23.98 -11.28 4.71
CA LEU A 61 22.89 -10.96 5.66
C LEU A 61 21.48 -11.17 5.11
N TRP A 62 21.34 -11.58 3.84
CA TRP A 62 20.04 -11.69 3.15
C TRP A 62 19.07 -12.72 3.76
N GLN A 63 19.55 -13.67 4.56
CA GLN A 63 18.72 -14.69 5.25
C GLN A 63 18.11 -14.18 6.57
N PHE A 64 18.54 -13.02 7.08
CA PHE A 64 18.14 -12.46 8.37
C PHE A 64 16.90 -11.55 8.25
N GLU A 65 15.82 -12.08 7.69
CA GLU A 65 14.64 -11.30 7.29
C GLU A 65 14.00 -10.49 8.44
N ASN A 66 14.01 -11.02 9.68
CA ASN A 66 13.38 -10.37 10.84
C ASN A 66 14.37 -9.65 11.78
N LEU A 67 15.61 -9.42 11.34
CA LEU A 67 16.62 -8.78 12.18
C LEU A 67 16.20 -7.36 12.56
N ARG A 68 16.26 -7.06 13.86
CA ARG A 68 15.90 -5.74 14.43
C ARG A 68 17.10 -4.96 14.95
N LYS A 69 18.17 -5.65 15.37
CA LYS A 69 19.39 -5.03 15.91
C LYS A 69 20.62 -5.63 15.25
N LEU A 70 21.47 -4.77 14.69
CA LEU A 70 22.72 -5.18 14.08
C LEU A 70 23.86 -4.34 14.64
N GLN A 71 24.82 -5.01 15.27
CA GLN A 71 26.01 -4.41 15.85
C GLN A 71 27.24 -4.82 15.04
N LEU A 72 27.89 -3.86 14.39
CA LEU A 72 29.06 -4.02 13.51
C LEU A 72 30.20 -3.05 13.88
N ASP A 73 30.19 -2.55 15.11
CA ASP A 73 31.20 -1.60 15.57
C ASP A 73 32.60 -2.22 15.73
N ASN A 74 33.64 -1.39 15.70
CA ASN A 74 35.03 -1.81 15.84
C ASN A 74 35.48 -2.83 14.77
N ASN A 75 35.17 -2.52 13.52
CA ASN A 75 35.62 -3.27 12.34
C ASN A 75 36.43 -2.35 11.41
N ILE A 76 36.65 -2.76 10.16
CA ILE A 76 37.38 -1.97 9.15
C ILE A 76 36.53 -1.76 7.90
N ILE A 77 35.20 -1.70 8.06
CA ILE A 77 34.23 -1.56 6.97
C ILE A 77 34.44 -0.22 6.28
N GLU A 78 34.55 -0.22 4.96
CA GLU A 78 34.72 0.99 4.15
C GLU A 78 33.41 1.46 3.50
N LYS A 79 32.49 0.52 3.28
CA LYS A 79 31.23 0.75 2.57
C LYS A 79 30.05 0.11 3.26
N ILE A 80 28.94 0.84 3.33
CA ILE A 80 27.65 0.32 3.79
C ILE A 80 26.96 -0.36 2.60
N GLU A 81 26.86 -1.68 2.62
CA GLU A 81 26.23 -2.49 1.58
C GLU A 81 25.70 -3.81 2.14
N GLY A 82 24.89 -4.55 1.39
CA GLY A 82 24.40 -5.87 1.82
C GLY A 82 23.33 -5.84 2.92
N LEU A 83 22.72 -4.67 3.17
CA LEU A 83 21.67 -4.46 4.16
C LEU A 83 20.26 -4.42 3.54
N GLU A 84 20.13 -4.61 2.22
CA GLU A 84 18.91 -4.28 1.47
C GLU A 84 17.69 -5.10 1.92
N ARG A 85 17.92 -6.30 2.45
CA ARG A 85 16.88 -7.23 2.93
C ARG A 85 16.46 -6.98 4.39
N LEU A 86 17.17 -6.16 5.15
CA LEU A 86 16.96 -5.96 6.58
C LEU A 86 15.87 -4.90 6.88
N VAL A 87 14.72 -5.01 6.22
CA VAL A 87 13.64 -4.00 6.27
C VAL A 87 13.03 -3.79 7.67
N HIS A 88 13.27 -4.73 8.59
CA HIS A 88 12.81 -4.69 9.97
C HIS A 88 13.83 -4.15 10.98
N LEU A 89 15.01 -3.69 10.49
CA LEU A 89 16.06 -3.16 11.34
C LEU A 89 15.62 -1.87 12.02
N VAL A 90 15.80 -1.79 13.34
CA VAL A 90 15.45 -0.65 14.20
C VAL A 90 16.70 0.02 14.75
N TRP A 91 17.76 -0.75 15.00
CA TRP A 91 19.01 -0.26 15.58
C TRP A 91 20.21 -0.80 14.78
N LEU A 92 21.07 0.11 14.33
CA LEU A 92 22.28 -0.20 13.57
C LEU A 92 23.47 0.57 14.14
N ASP A 93 24.50 -0.17 14.54
CA ASP A 93 25.77 0.40 14.98
C ASP A 93 26.92 -0.01 14.06
N LEU A 94 27.51 1.00 13.42
CA LEU A 94 28.65 0.94 12.51
C LEU A 94 29.80 1.82 13.03
N SER A 95 29.83 2.10 14.33
CA SER A 95 30.86 2.95 14.93
C SER A 95 32.26 2.32 14.84
N PHE A 96 33.31 3.15 14.83
CA PHE A 96 34.70 2.69 14.74
C PHE A 96 34.97 1.82 13.50
N ASN A 97 34.65 2.37 12.32
CA ASN A 97 34.92 1.78 11.01
C ASN A 97 35.64 2.81 10.11
N ASN A 98 35.80 2.52 8.81
CA ASN A 98 36.45 3.38 7.83
C ASN A 98 35.47 3.92 6.78
N ILE A 99 34.19 4.11 7.13
CA ILE A 99 33.14 4.52 6.18
C ILE A 99 33.34 5.99 5.78
N GLU A 100 33.37 6.27 4.48
CA GLU A 100 33.54 7.62 3.93
C GLU A 100 32.23 8.29 3.49
N ALA A 101 31.21 7.49 3.14
CA ALA A 101 29.92 7.95 2.65
C ALA A 101 28.76 7.18 3.28
N ILE A 102 27.66 7.88 3.52
CA ILE A 102 26.39 7.26 3.90
C ILE A 102 25.72 6.78 2.60
N GLU A 103 25.50 5.48 2.49
CA GLU A 103 24.86 4.83 1.34
C GLU A 103 24.28 3.47 1.77
N GLY A 104 23.51 2.80 0.91
CA GLY A 104 23.05 1.42 1.18
C GLY A 104 22.01 1.28 2.31
N LEU A 105 21.37 2.39 2.72
CA LEU A 105 20.36 2.43 3.79
C LEU A 105 18.92 2.61 3.27
N ASP A 106 18.72 2.66 1.94
CA ASP A 106 17.45 3.04 1.29
C ASP A 106 16.25 2.15 1.63
N THR A 107 16.47 0.93 2.11
CA THR A 107 15.40 -0.02 2.46
C THR A 107 15.09 -0.06 3.95
N LEU A 108 15.89 0.61 4.80
CA LEU A 108 15.80 0.52 6.26
C LEU A 108 14.77 1.50 6.85
N VAL A 109 13.54 1.47 6.33
CA VAL A 109 12.46 2.43 6.67
C VAL A 109 12.00 2.40 8.13
N ASN A 110 12.41 1.38 8.89
CA ASN A 110 12.10 1.21 10.30
C ASN A 110 13.24 1.59 11.25
N LEU A 111 14.37 2.08 10.72
CA LEU A 111 15.53 2.42 11.55
C LEU A 111 15.24 3.63 12.43
N GLU A 112 15.45 3.47 13.73
CA GLU A 112 15.23 4.50 14.76
C GLU A 112 16.56 5.03 15.33
N ASP A 113 17.60 4.19 15.38
CA ASP A 113 18.91 4.54 15.92
C ASP A 113 20.02 4.09 14.96
N LEU A 114 20.79 5.07 14.50
CA LEU A 114 21.93 4.88 13.61
C LEU A 114 23.19 5.47 14.26
N SER A 115 24.15 4.59 14.55
CA SER A 115 25.45 4.99 15.09
C SER A 115 26.56 4.80 14.05
N LEU A 116 27.20 5.91 13.69
CA LEU A 116 28.30 6.03 12.73
C LEU A 116 29.50 6.77 13.37
N PHE A 117 29.63 6.68 14.70
CA PHE A 117 30.66 7.39 15.44
C PHE A 117 32.07 6.90 15.04
N ASN A 118 33.04 7.81 14.94
CA ASN A 118 34.43 7.47 14.60
C ASN A 118 34.57 6.76 13.24
N ASN A 119 34.13 7.44 12.18
CA ASN A 119 34.27 7.08 10.77
C ASN A 119 34.93 8.25 10.00
N ARG A 120 34.85 8.28 8.66
CA ARG A 120 35.44 9.32 7.79
C ARG A 120 34.39 10.05 6.95
N ILE A 121 33.18 10.16 7.48
CA ILE A 121 32.04 10.75 6.77
C ILE A 121 32.24 12.27 6.69
N SER A 122 32.21 12.84 5.49
CA SER A 122 32.36 14.29 5.28
C SER A 122 31.05 15.00 4.94
N LYS A 123 30.01 14.25 4.53
CA LYS A 123 28.72 14.76 4.09
C LYS A 123 27.56 13.96 4.69
N ILE A 124 26.50 14.67 5.06
CA ILE A 124 25.25 14.08 5.55
C ILE A 124 24.24 14.11 4.41
N ASP A 125 24.01 12.97 3.78
CA ASP A 125 23.02 12.72 2.75
C ASP A 125 22.59 11.24 2.77
N SER A 126 21.75 10.82 1.82
CA SER A 126 21.35 9.41 1.63
C SER A 126 20.69 8.74 2.85
N LEU A 127 20.02 9.53 3.70
CA LEU A 127 19.22 9.05 4.83
C LEU A 127 17.71 9.19 4.56
N ASP A 128 17.30 9.54 3.34
CA ASP A 128 15.93 9.93 2.98
C ASP A 128 14.87 8.87 3.33
N ALA A 129 15.23 7.59 3.28
CA ALA A 129 14.35 6.48 3.63
C ALA A 129 14.12 6.33 5.14
N LEU A 130 14.98 6.91 5.99
CA LEU A 130 14.99 6.71 7.44
C LEU A 130 14.00 7.63 8.16
N VAL A 131 12.73 7.57 7.76
CA VAL A 131 11.68 8.48 8.22
C VAL A 131 11.40 8.38 9.74
N LYS A 132 11.77 7.26 10.38
CA LYS A 132 11.61 7.02 11.83
C LYS A 132 12.86 7.30 12.66
N LEU A 133 13.91 7.86 12.06
CA LEU A 133 15.18 8.07 12.74
C LEU A 133 15.03 9.04 13.92
N GLN A 134 15.34 8.56 15.13
CA GLN A 134 15.26 9.31 16.39
C GLN A 134 16.64 9.67 16.94
N VAL A 135 17.63 8.80 16.72
CA VAL A 135 19.00 8.95 17.22
C VAL A 135 19.97 8.81 16.05
N LEU A 136 20.82 9.83 15.87
CA LEU A 136 21.89 9.83 14.89
C LEU A 136 23.22 10.20 15.55
N SER A 137 24.15 9.26 15.59
CA SER A 137 25.50 9.49 16.11
C SER A 137 26.49 9.59 14.97
N LEU A 138 27.06 10.78 14.77
CA LEU A 138 28.05 11.11 13.74
C LEU A 138 29.32 11.73 14.35
N GLY A 139 29.55 11.59 15.65
CA GLY A 139 30.74 12.14 16.30
C GLY A 139 32.05 11.54 15.74
N ASN A 140 33.16 12.28 15.86
CA ASN A 140 34.48 11.93 15.31
C ASN A 140 34.42 11.53 13.81
N ASN A 141 33.90 12.42 12.97
CA ASN A 141 33.89 12.29 11.52
C ASN A 141 34.52 13.55 10.87
N GLU A 142 34.39 13.72 9.55
CA GLU A 142 35.00 14.81 8.78
C GLU A 142 33.98 15.87 8.31
N ILE A 143 32.86 16.01 9.01
CA ILE A 143 31.78 16.94 8.65
C ILE A 143 32.20 18.38 8.95
N SER A 144 32.35 19.20 7.91
CA SER A 144 32.86 20.58 8.04
C SER A 144 31.85 21.66 7.64
N HIS A 145 30.79 21.33 6.90
CA HIS A 145 29.88 22.32 6.34
C HIS A 145 28.56 22.41 7.11
N MET A 146 28.26 23.59 7.66
CA MET A 146 27.04 23.86 8.44
C MET A 146 25.73 23.64 7.64
N MET A 147 25.78 23.85 6.32
CA MET A 147 24.62 23.63 5.44
C MET A 147 24.19 22.16 5.38
N ASN A 148 25.07 21.20 5.70
CA ASN A 148 24.72 19.78 5.78
C ASN A 148 23.71 19.49 6.90
N ILE A 149 23.62 20.36 7.92
CA ILE A 149 22.66 20.20 9.02
C ILE A 149 21.24 20.47 8.56
N ILE A 150 21.03 21.36 7.58
CA ILE A 150 19.69 21.67 7.06
C ILE A 150 19.04 20.43 6.45
N TYR A 151 19.84 19.51 5.89
CA TYR A 151 19.36 18.23 5.40
C TYR A 151 18.59 17.45 6.48
N LEU A 152 19.06 17.49 7.74
CA LEU A 152 18.47 16.76 8.85
C LEU A 152 17.10 17.29 9.30
N ARG A 153 16.71 18.49 8.88
CA ARG A 153 15.43 19.12 9.24
C ARG A 153 14.19 18.35 8.71
N ARG A 154 14.41 17.48 7.72
CA ARG A 154 13.37 16.58 7.19
C ARG A 154 12.98 15.47 8.17
N PHE A 155 13.88 15.08 9.08
CA PHE A 155 13.64 14.01 10.05
C PHE A 155 12.88 14.56 11.26
N LYS A 156 11.54 14.54 11.17
CA LYS A 156 10.65 15.10 12.21
C LYS A 156 10.71 14.35 13.54
N ASP A 157 11.19 13.11 13.53
CA ASP A 157 11.35 12.28 14.71
C ASP A 157 12.76 12.33 15.32
N LEU A 158 13.70 13.05 14.71
CA LEU A 158 15.07 13.15 15.22
C LEU A 158 15.06 13.91 16.56
N ARG A 159 15.49 13.24 17.63
CA ARG A 159 15.57 13.80 19.00
C ARG A 159 16.99 13.92 19.51
N THR A 160 17.90 13.07 19.04
CA THR A 160 19.30 13.04 19.50
C THR A 160 20.26 13.08 18.33
N LEU A 161 21.19 14.03 18.36
CA LEU A 161 22.24 14.19 17.36
C LEU A 161 23.58 14.36 18.07
N SER A 162 24.58 13.59 17.64
CA SER A 162 25.98 13.77 18.07
C SER A 162 26.85 14.10 16.87
N LEU A 163 27.53 15.24 16.89
CA LEU A 163 28.53 15.67 15.90
C LEU A 163 29.85 16.07 16.57
N SER A 164 29.98 15.88 17.89
CA SER A 164 31.22 16.13 18.63
C SER A 164 32.45 15.52 17.95
N GLY A 165 33.55 16.26 17.87
CA GLY A 165 34.78 15.81 17.21
C GLY A 165 34.78 15.91 15.68
N ASN A 166 33.77 16.51 15.07
CA ASN A 166 33.81 16.96 13.67
C ASN A 166 34.32 18.41 13.56
N PRO A 167 34.91 18.82 12.43
CA PRO A 167 35.33 20.21 12.21
C PRO A 167 34.20 21.24 12.43
N ILE A 168 32.96 20.91 12.08
CA ILE A 168 31.78 21.77 12.31
C ILE A 168 31.55 22.10 13.79
N ALA A 169 31.96 21.23 14.72
CA ALA A 169 31.72 21.42 16.15
C ALA A 169 32.63 22.50 16.79
N GLU A 170 33.70 22.88 16.08
CA GLU A 170 34.64 23.94 16.50
C GLU A 170 34.18 25.34 16.06
N GLU A 171 33.17 25.44 15.20
CA GLU A 171 32.60 26.72 14.75
C GLU A 171 31.86 27.44 15.90
N GLU A 172 32.06 28.76 16.04
CA GLU A 172 31.45 29.54 17.14
C GLU A 172 29.91 29.49 17.13
N ASP A 173 29.32 29.38 15.92
CA ASP A 173 27.87 29.39 15.73
C ASP A 173 27.23 27.99 15.75
N TYR A 174 28.03 26.92 15.86
CA TYR A 174 27.59 25.53 15.75
C TYR A 174 26.32 25.21 16.54
N LYS A 175 26.34 25.51 17.84
CA LYS A 175 25.23 25.17 18.74
C LYS A 175 23.97 25.99 18.44
N MET A 176 24.14 27.29 18.15
CA MET A 176 23.02 28.20 17.84
C MET A 176 22.39 27.83 16.50
N PHE A 177 23.21 27.57 15.48
CA PHE A 177 22.74 27.11 14.19
C PHE A 177 21.94 25.80 14.31
N ILE A 178 22.46 24.78 14.98
CA ILE A 178 21.73 23.51 15.14
C ILE A 178 20.38 23.72 15.83
N CYS A 179 20.35 24.50 16.91
CA CYS A 179 19.10 24.72 17.64
C CYS A 179 18.05 25.50 16.83
N ALA A 180 18.48 26.40 15.96
CA ALA A 180 17.57 27.14 15.08
C ALA A 180 17.02 26.27 13.95
N TYR A 181 17.88 25.49 13.29
CA TYR A 181 17.51 24.74 12.09
C TYR A 181 16.92 23.37 12.38
N LEU A 182 17.18 22.78 13.55
CA LEU A 182 16.60 21.51 14.03
C LEU A 182 15.75 21.75 15.31
N PRO A 183 14.53 22.32 15.18
CA PRO A 183 13.74 22.77 16.32
C PRO A 183 13.28 21.61 17.24
N ASP A 184 13.06 20.43 16.66
CA ASP A 184 12.56 19.25 17.38
C ASP A 184 13.67 18.46 18.11
N LEU A 185 14.93 18.87 17.94
CA LEU A 185 16.08 18.22 18.58
C LEU A 185 16.04 18.45 20.09
N VAL A 186 16.30 17.41 20.88
CA VAL A 186 16.26 17.44 22.35
C VAL A 186 17.68 17.33 22.93
N TYR A 187 18.52 16.50 22.33
CA TYR A 187 19.89 16.27 22.76
C TYR A 187 20.88 16.55 21.63
N LEU A 188 21.86 17.40 21.91
CA LEU A 188 23.00 17.67 21.06
C LEU A 188 24.28 17.29 21.80
N ASP A 189 25.11 16.43 21.20
CA ASP A 189 26.40 15.99 21.76
C ASP A 189 26.26 15.46 23.20
N PHE A 190 25.24 14.62 23.41
CA PHE A 190 24.87 14.01 24.69
C PHE A 190 24.49 15.02 25.79
N ARG A 191 24.20 16.27 25.43
CA ARG A 191 23.69 17.30 26.34
C ARG A 191 22.29 17.70 25.93
N ARG A 192 21.42 17.83 26.92
CA ARG A 192 20.07 18.36 26.70
C ARG A 192 20.18 19.82 26.25
N ILE A 193 19.45 20.16 25.19
CA ILE A 193 19.32 21.53 24.70
C ILE A 193 18.39 22.28 25.66
N ASP A 194 18.83 23.46 26.08
CA ASP A 194 18.04 24.34 26.94
C ASP A 194 17.05 25.16 26.12
N ASP A 195 15.83 25.33 26.63
CA ASP A 195 14.75 26.03 25.92
C ASP A 195 15.09 27.52 25.68
N HIS A 196 15.78 28.17 26.61
CA HIS A 196 16.24 29.56 26.43
C HIS A 196 17.25 29.66 25.29
N MET A 197 18.09 28.64 25.11
CA MET A 197 19.03 28.59 24.00
C MET A 197 18.31 28.43 22.65
N LYS A 198 17.23 27.65 22.58
CA LYS A 198 16.39 27.54 21.38
C LYS A 198 15.78 28.88 20.99
N GLU A 199 15.23 29.62 21.96
CA GLU A 199 14.67 30.95 21.73
C GLU A 199 15.72 31.93 21.17
N LEU A 200 16.91 31.96 21.77
CA LEU A 200 18.01 32.81 21.30
C LEU A 200 18.48 32.43 19.89
N ALA A 201 18.55 31.13 19.60
CA ALA A 201 18.91 30.60 18.29
C ALA A 201 17.88 31.01 17.22
N GLU A 202 16.59 30.88 17.51
CA GLU A 202 15.51 31.28 16.59
C GLU A 202 15.54 32.78 16.31
N ILE A 203 15.76 33.63 17.32
CA ILE A 203 15.91 35.08 17.13
C ILE A 203 17.14 35.39 16.27
N LYS A 204 18.27 34.73 16.53
CA LYS A 204 19.53 34.97 15.78
C LYS A 204 19.40 34.61 14.30
N HIS A 205 18.69 33.53 13.97
CA HIS A 205 18.53 33.02 12.62
C HIS A 205 17.16 33.31 11.99
N GLN A 206 16.39 34.23 12.58
CA GLN A 206 14.99 34.48 12.25
C GLN A 206 14.73 34.57 10.74
N TYR A 207 15.47 35.41 10.01
CA TYR A 207 15.27 35.59 8.57
C TYR A 207 15.43 34.30 7.76
N GLY A 208 16.45 33.50 8.06
CA GLY A 208 16.72 32.25 7.35
C GLY A 208 15.71 31.15 7.71
N ILE A 209 15.24 31.13 8.96
CA ILE A 209 14.22 30.19 9.43
C ILE A 209 12.85 30.54 8.87
N ASP A 210 12.48 31.82 8.82
CA ASP A 210 11.20 32.28 8.27
C ASP A 210 11.09 31.97 6.77
N GLU A 211 12.15 32.22 6.00
CA GLU A 211 12.22 31.86 4.57
C GLU A 211 12.08 30.34 4.37
N LEU A 212 12.79 29.54 5.18
CA LEU A 212 12.68 28.08 5.15
C LEU A 212 11.28 27.60 5.51
N LYS A 213 10.69 28.08 6.61
CA LYS A 213 9.33 27.72 7.04
C LYS A 213 8.31 28.07 5.96
N GLN A 214 8.45 29.22 5.30
CA GLN A 214 7.56 29.60 4.20
C GLN A 214 7.67 28.62 3.02
N ARG A 215 8.88 28.23 2.65
CA ARG A 215 9.12 27.25 1.58
C ARG A 215 8.61 25.84 1.94
N GLU A 216 8.85 25.40 3.17
CA GLU A 216 8.34 24.14 3.72
C GLU A 216 6.81 24.10 3.70
N ASN A 217 6.16 25.17 4.17
CA ASN A 217 4.70 25.29 4.17
C ASN A 217 4.12 25.30 2.75
N LEU A 218 4.79 25.95 1.80
CA LEU A 218 4.36 25.95 0.39
C LEU A 218 4.42 24.55 -0.21
N ILE A 219 5.53 23.83 0.02
CA ILE A 219 5.70 22.45 -0.46
C ILE A 219 4.68 21.52 0.21
N GLN A 220 4.48 21.64 1.53
CA GLN A 220 3.51 20.84 2.25
C GLN A 220 2.08 21.09 1.74
N ALA A 221 1.70 22.36 1.53
CA ALA A 221 0.40 22.71 0.97
C ALA A 221 0.20 22.15 -0.44
N GLN A 222 1.24 22.15 -1.28
CA GLN A 222 1.20 21.52 -2.60
C GLN A 222 1.01 19.99 -2.51
N LEU A 223 1.74 19.32 -1.63
CA LEU A 223 1.62 17.88 -1.42
C LEU A 223 0.23 17.50 -0.86
N ASP A 224 -0.31 18.31 0.04
CA ASP A 224 -1.64 18.10 0.60
C ASP A 224 -2.73 18.32 -0.45
N ASP A 225 -2.60 19.34 -1.31
CA ASP A 225 -3.51 19.58 -2.44
C ASP A 225 -3.44 18.44 -3.48
N GLU A 226 -2.23 18.00 -3.86
CA GLU A 226 -2.05 16.84 -4.75
C GLU A 226 -2.62 15.55 -4.15
N ARG A 227 -2.48 15.36 -2.83
CA ARG A 227 -3.08 14.22 -2.13
C ARG A 227 -4.61 14.32 -2.16
N ALA A 228 -5.18 15.47 -1.84
CA ALA A 228 -6.63 15.68 -1.86
C ALA A 228 -7.21 15.44 -3.26
N GLN A 229 -6.58 15.97 -4.31
CA GLN A 229 -6.99 15.73 -5.70
C GLN A 229 -6.89 14.25 -6.09
N ARG A 230 -5.87 13.54 -5.60
CA ARG A 230 -5.73 12.11 -5.83
C ARG A 230 -6.82 11.30 -5.11
N GLU A 231 -7.11 11.64 -3.87
CA GLU A 231 -8.19 11.00 -3.09
C GLU A 231 -9.55 11.22 -3.76
N GLU A 232 -9.85 12.46 -4.18
CA GLU A 232 -11.06 12.79 -4.94
C GLU A 232 -11.15 11.99 -6.26
N LEU A 233 -10.04 11.89 -7.00
CA LEU A 233 -10.01 11.10 -8.24
C LEU A 233 -10.26 9.61 -7.99
N GLU A 234 -9.75 9.04 -6.90
CA GLU A 234 -10.01 7.64 -6.55
C GLU A 234 -11.48 7.41 -6.17
N GLU A 235 -12.15 8.38 -5.52
CA GLU A 235 -13.60 8.32 -5.30
C GLU A 235 -14.37 8.30 -6.62
N HIS A 236 -13.98 9.16 -7.57
CA HIS A 236 -14.59 9.20 -8.89
C HIS A 236 -14.38 7.90 -9.67
N LYS A 237 -13.18 7.30 -9.56
CA LYS A 237 -12.87 6.00 -10.16
C LYS A 237 -13.67 4.85 -9.56
N ALA A 238 -13.86 4.85 -8.24
CA ALA A 238 -14.70 3.87 -7.56
C ALA A 238 -16.16 3.96 -8.02
N ALA A 239 -16.62 5.17 -8.37
CA ALA A 239 -17.92 5.41 -8.97
C ALA A 239 -17.97 5.21 -10.50
N PHE A 240 -16.84 4.86 -11.12
CA PHE A 240 -16.63 4.73 -12.56
C PHE A 240 -16.75 6.03 -13.36
N VAL A 241 -16.86 7.20 -12.73
CA VAL A 241 -17.22 8.46 -13.42
C VAL A 241 -16.06 9.46 -13.47
N GLU A 242 -14.82 8.99 -13.38
CA GLU A 242 -13.66 9.89 -13.49
C GLU A 242 -13.70 10.73 -14.77
N HIS A 243 -13.31 12.00 -14.68
CA HIS A 243 -13.32 12.94 -15.81
C HIS A 243 -14.71 13.23 -16.45
N LEU A 244 -15.82 12.89 -15.78
CA LEU A 244 -17.16 13.33 -16.18
C LEU A 244 -17.70 14.51 -15.34
N ASN A 245 -16.92 14.96 -14.35
CA ASN A 245 -17.22 16.09 -13.45
C ASN A 245 -17.05 17.48 -14.10
N GLY A 246 -17.06 17.57 -15.43
CA GLY A 246 -16.82 18.81 -16.14
C GLY A 246 -16.69 18.62 -17.65
N SER A 247 -15.84 19.42 -18.27
CA SER A 247 -15.68 19.48 -19.73
C SER A 247 -14.65 18.52 -20.31
N PHE A 248 -13.99 17.68 -19.49
CA PHE A 248 -12.89 16.84 -19.96
C PHE A 248 -13.23 15.95 -21.18
N LEU A 249 -14.39 15.27 -21.17
CA LEU A 249 -14.81 14.46 -22.32
C LEU A 249 -14.98 15.32 -23.57
N PHE A 250 -15.66 16.47 -23.44
CA PHE A 250 -15.82 17.42 -24.54
C PHE A 250 -14.48 17.95 -25.04
N ASP A 251 -13.61 18.39 -24.15
CA ASP A 251 -12.31 18.95 -24.50
C ASP A 251 -11.44 17.88 -25.19
N SER A 252 -11.57 16.60 -24.80
CA SER A 252 -10.87 15.49 -25.44
C SER A 252 -11.33 15.23 -26.88
N MET A 253 -12.55 15.61 -27.24
CA MET A 253 -13.07 15.52 -28.61
C MET A 253 -12.32 16.50 -29.53
N TYR A 254 -12.07 17.72 -29.05
CA TYR A 254 -11.41 18.78 -29.81
C TYR A 254 -9.88 18.77 -29.72
N ALA A 255 -9.30 18.01 -28.79
CA ALA A 255 -7.84 17.96 -28.59
C ALA A 255 -7.07 17.45 -29.83
N GLU A 256 -7.67 16.51 -30.57
CA GLU A 256 -7.10 15.92 -31.78
C GLU A 256 -7.86 16.32 -33.06
N ASP A 257 -8.95 17.10 -32.94
CA ASP A 257 -9.78 17.51 -34.06
C ASP A 257 -9.23 18.76 -34.78
N VAL A 258 -8.29 18.53 -35.69
CA VAL A 258 -7.71 19.61 -36.49
C VAL A 258 -8.76 20.32 -37.36
N GLU A 259 -9.75 19.61 -37.89
CA GLU A 259 -10.73 20.18 -38.80
C GLU A 259 -11.82 20.94 -38.06
N GLY A 260 -12.38 20.41 -36.97
CA GLY A 260 -13.33 21.13 -36.12
C GLY A 260 -12.74 22.41 -35.53
N ASN A 261 -11.46 22.39 -35.14
CA ASN A 261 -10.77 23.60 -34.66
C ASN A 261 -10.67 24.69 -35.76
N LYS A 262 -10.47 24.33 -37.03
CA LYS A 262 -10.54 25.29 -38.14
C LYS A 262 -11.97 25.78 -38.34
N LEU A 263 -12.94 24.88 -38.38
CA LEU A 263 -14.36 25.18 -38.62
C LEU A 263 -14.98 26.05 -37.51
N ALA A 264 -14.43 26.01 -36.29
CA ALA A 264 -14.85 26.88 -35.18
C ALA A 264 -14.69 28.39 -35.47
N HIS A 265 -13.83 28.76 -36.43
CA HIS A 265 -13.62 30.15 -36.84
C HIS A 265 -14.66 30.67 -37.82
N LEU A 266 -15.61 29.83 -38.25
CA LEU A 266 -16.65 30.27 -39.17
C LEU A 266 -17.66 31.19 -38.48
N PRO A 267 -18.24 32.17 -39.23
CA PRO A 267 -19.18 33.12 -38.66
C PRO A 267 -20.40 32.40 -38.07
N GLY A 268 -20.68 32.63 -36.79
CA GLY A 268 -21.79 32.02 -36.06
C GLY A 268 -21.53 30.62 -35.48
N VAL A 269 -20.38 29.99 -35.76
CA VAL A 269 -20.05 28.67 -35.20
C VAL A 269 -19.64 28.76 -33.73
N SER A 270 -19.01 29.85 -33.30
CA SER A 270 -18.62 30.03 -31.89
C SER A 270 -19.81 29.97 -30.92
N GLU A 271 -20.93 30.60 -31.26
CA GLU A 271 -22.17 30.57 -30.47
C GLU A 271 -22.80 29.17 -30.48
N LEU A 272 -22.81 28.50 -31.63
CA LEU A 272 -23.28 27.11 -31.77
C LEU A 272 -22.45 26.15 -30.91
N LEU A 273 -21.13 26.28 -30.97
CA LEU A 273 -20.18 25.45 -30.24
C LEU A 273 -20.32 25.64 -28.73
N GLN A 274 -20.48 26.87 -28.26
CA GLN A 274 -20.70 27.14 -26.84
C GLN A 274 -22.02 26.52 -26.35
N ALA A 275 -23.11 26.69 -27.11
CA ALA A 275 -24.40 26.10 -26.76
C ALA A 275 -24.39 24.56 -26.78
N TYR A 276 -23.61 23.96 -27.69
CA TYR A 276 -23.37 22.52 -27.74
C TYR A 276 -22.58 22.07 -26.51
N LYS A 277 -21.45 22.73 -26.21
CA LYS A 277 -20.60 22.46 -25.04
C LYS A 277 -21.39 22.49 -23.75
N ASP A 278 -22.16 23.55 -23.52
CA ASP A 278 -22.92 23.70 -22.27
C ASP A 278 -23.91 22.54 -22.05
N LYS A 279 -24.64 22.15 -23.10
CA LYS A 279 -25.58 21.02 -23.02
C LYS A 279 -24.87 19.69 -22.84
N PHE A 280 -23.76 19.47 -23.54
CA PHE A 280 -22.98 18.24 -23.46
C PHE A 280 -22.38 18.04 -22.06
N VAL A 281 -21.80 19.10 -21.49
CA VAL A 281 -21.23 19.07 -20.13
C VAL A 281 -22.31 18.81 -19.08
N ILE A 282 -23.51 19.36 -19.25
CA ILE A 282 -24.64 19.05 -18.35
C ILE A 282 -24.95 17.54 -18.35
N ILE A 283 -24.93 16.88 -19.50
CA ILE A 283 -25.14 15.42 -19.56
C ILE A 283 -24.01 14.67 -18.85
N CYS A 284 -22.75 15.07 -19.06
CA CYS A 284 -21.61 14.49 -18.34
C CYS A 284 -21.76 14.62 -16.82
N LEU A 285 -22.14 15.80 -16.34
CA LEU A 285 -22.40 16.05 -14.91
C LEU A 285 -23.55 15.19 -14.38
N ASN A 286 -24.61 14.98 -15.17
CA ASN A 286 -25.70 14.08 -14.78
C ASN A 286 -25.22 12.63 -14.63
N ILE A 287 -24.36 12.14 -15.54
CA ILE A 287 -23.74 10.81 -15.42
C ILE A 287 -22.90 10.75 -14.15
N PHE A 288 -22.07 11.78 -13.92
CA PHE A 288 -21.18 11.89 -12.77
C PHE A 288 -21.93 11.83 -11.44
N GLU A 289 -22.93 12.71 -11.23
CA GLU A 289 -23.73 12.73 -10.01
C GLU A 289 -24.50 11.42 -9.79
N TYR A 290 -24.98 10.82 -10.87
CA TYR A 290 -25.68 9.54 -10.79
C TYR A 290 -24.73 8.40 -10.41
N GLY A 291 -23.51 8.37 -10.97
CA GLY A 291 -22.48 7.39 -10.63
C GLY A 291 -22.08 7.43 -9.16
N LEU A 292 -21.90 8.63 -8.59
CA LEU A 292 -21.62 8.79 -7.16
C LEU A 292 -22.76 8.23 -6.28
N LYS A 293 -24.02 8.55 -6.62
CA LYS A 293 -25.18 8.01 -5.90
C LYS A 293 -25.30 6.48 -6.00
N GLN A 294 -24.97 5.91 -7.16
CA GLN A 294 -24.98 4.46 -7.33
C GLN A 294 -23.81 3.79 -6.59
N GLN A 295 -22.66 4.46 -6.49
CA GLN A 295 -21.54 3.96 -5.69
C GLN A 295 -21.89 3.87 -4.21
N GLU A 296 -22.58 4.87 -3.67
CA GLU A 296 -23.08 4.84 -2.28
C GLU A 296 -24.01 3.64 -2.07
N LYS A 297 -24.95 3.39 -2.98
CA LYS A 297 -25.86 2.23 -2.89
C LYS A 297 -25.12 0.90 -2.94
N ARG A 298 -24.17 0.73 -3.86
CA ARG A 298 -23.35 -0.50 -3.96
C ARG A 298 -22.54 -0.72 -2.69
N LYS A 299 -21.99 0.34 -2.11
CA LYS A 299 -21.26 0.29 -0.84
C LYS A 299 -22.18 -0.16 0.30
N VAL A 300 -23.36 0.43 0.44
CA VAL A 300 -24.34 0.03 1.47
C VAL A 300 -24.74 -1.44 1.32
N GLU A 301 -24.96 -1.92 0.10
CA GLU A 301 -25.28 -3.33 -0.16
C GLU A 301 -24.13 -4.25 0.25
N LEU A 302 -22.89 -3.88 -0.10
CA LEU A 302 -21.69 -4.65 0.26
C LEU A 302 -21.45 -4.65 1.78
N ASP A 303 -21.63 -3.52 2.45
CA ASP A 303 -21.49 -3.39 3.90
C ASP A 303 -22.53 -4.26 4.62
N THR A 304 -23.79 -4.20 4.17
CA THR A 304 -24.89 -5.04 4.71
C THR A 304 -24.61 -6.53 4.51
N PHE A 305 -24.16 -6.93 3.32
CA PHE A 305 -23.75 -8.30 3.04
C PHE A 305 -22.64 -8.76 3.99
N ASN A 306 -21.59 -7.96 4.14
CA ASN A 306 -20.47 -8.29 5.01
C ASN A 306 -20.91 -8.44 6.47
N GLU A 307 -21.78 -7.56 6.96
CA GLU A 307 -22.35 -7.67 8.31
C GLU A 307 -23.10 -9.00 8.49
N CYS A 308 -24.01 -9.35 7.57
CA CYS A 308 -24.74 -10.62 7.63
C CYS A 308 -23.82 -11.85 7.61
N VAL A 309 -22.77 -11.83 6.77
CA VAL A 309 -21.78 -12.92 6.71
C VAL A 309 -21.01 -13.05 8.02
N GLN A 310 -20.54 -11.93 8.58
CA GLN A 310 -19.80 -11.95 9.84
C GLN A 310 -20.67 -12.42 11.01
N GLU A 311 -21.93 -11.97 11.07
CA GLU A 311 -22.88 -12.42 12.09
C GLU A 311 -23.13 -13.93 12.01
N ALA A 312 -23.40 -14.47 10.81
CA ALA A 312 -23.61 -15.90 10.62
C ALA A 312 -22.39 -16.75 11.01
N ILE A 313 -21.19 -16.34 10.58
CA ILE A 313 -19.93 -17.01 10.95
C ILE A 313 -19.71 -16.95 12.46
N GLN A 314 -19.94 -15.79 13.08
CA GLN A 314 -19.73 -15.61 14.50
C GLN A 314 -20.72 -16.43 15.33
N GLU A 315 -21.99 -16.48 14.92
CA GLU A 315 -23.00 -17.33 15.57
C GLU A 315 -22.61 -18.81 15.48
N ASN A 316 -22.25 -19.29 14.29
CA ASN A 316 -21.79 -20.67 14.08
C ASN A 316 -20.57 -20.99 14.97
N ARG A 317 -19.60 -20.08 15.02
CA ARG A 317 -18.40 -20.21 15.85
C ARG A 317 -18.75 -20.34 17.33
N GLU A 318 -19.67 -19.53 17.84
CA GLU A 318 -20.12 -19.61 19.23
C GLU A 318 -20.94 -20.87 19.53
N GLN A 319 -21.71 -21.38 18.56
CA GLN A 319 -22.36 -22.68 18.69
C GLN A 319 -21.32 -23.81 18.73
N GLY A 320 -20.35 -23.82 17.81
CA GLY A 320 -19.26 -24.80 17.76
C GLY A 320 -18.43 -24.83 19.04
N LYS A 321 -18.00 -23.66 19.54
CA LYS A 321 -17.27 -23.54 20.82
C LYS A 321 -18.05 -24.16 21.98
N ARG A 322 -19.35 -23.90 22.08
CA ARG A 322 -20.20 -24.47 23.15
C ARG A 322 -20.28 -26.00 23.07
N ARG A 323 -20.34 -26.57 21.86
CA ARG A 323 -20.35 -28.03 21.66
C ARG A 323 -19.01 -28.66 22.04
N ILE A 324 -17.91 -28.05 21.60
CA ILE A 324 -16.56 -28.50 21.91
C ILE A 324 -16.31 -28.44 23.42
N ALA A 325 -16.58 -27.31 24.08
CA ALA A 325 -16.35 -27.17 25.52
C ALA A 325 -17.14 -28.21 26.35
N LYS A 326 -18.40 -28.48 25.97
CA LYS A 326 -19.20 -29.53 26.62
C LYS A 326 -18.58 -30.92 26.40
N PHE A 327 -18.09 -31.19 25.20
CA PHE A 327 -17.42 -32.45 24.89
C PHE A 327 -16.11 -32.58 25.66
N GLU A 328 -15.27 -31.55 25.74
CA GLU A 328 -13.98 -31.58 26.46
C GLU A 328 -14.17 -31.90 27.94
N GLU A 329 -15.20 -31.35 28.58
CA GLU A 329 -15.57 -31.67 29.96
C GLU A 329 -15.90 -33.16 30.13
N MET A 330 -16.73 -33.71 29.23
CA MET A 330 -17.06 -35.14 29.22
C MET A 330 -15.86 -36.01 28.87
N HIS A 331 -15.03 -35.57 27.94
CA HIS A 331 -13.85 -36.28 27.45
C HIS A 331 -12.86 -36.52 28.57
N LEU A 332 -12.55 -35.51 29.38
CA LEU A 332 -11.66 -35.67 30.53
C LEU A 332 -12.19 -36.68 31.56
N LEU A 333 -13.51 -36.65 31.83
CA LEU A 333 -14.15 -37.60 32.74
C LEU A 333 -14.10 -39.03 32.20
N SER A 334 -14.39 -39.21 30.91
CA SER A 334 -14.32 -40.52 30.24
C SER A 334 -12.89 -41.08 30.24
N LEU A 335 -11.88 -40.27 29.92
CA LEU A 335 -10.48 -40.72 29.96
C LEU A 335 -10.05 -41.18 31.36
N ASN A 336 -10.43 -40.44 32.41
CA ASN A 336 -10.14 -40.86 33.79
C ASN A 336 -10.88 -42.17 34.15
N ALA A 337 -12.15 -42.29 33.75
CA ALA A 337 -12.94 -43.49 34.01
C ALA A 337 -12.46 -44.73 33.24
N ILE A 338 -11.77 -44.55 32.11
CA ILE A 338 -11.08 -45.60 31.36
C ILE A 338 -9.81 -46.01 32.11
N ARG A 339 -8.96 -45.06 32.49
CA ARG A 339 -7.70 -45.32 33.24
C ARG A 339 -7.90 -46.03 34.58
N ASP A 340 -9.02 -45.76 35.25
CA ASP A 340 -9.34 -46.37 36.55
C ASP A 340 -10.03 -47.75 36.42
N GLU A 341 -10.30 -48.24 35.20
CA GLU A 341 -11.00 -49.51 34.97
C GLU A 341 -10.03 -50.70 34.92
N SER A 342 -10.32 -51.73 35.70
CA SER A 342 -9.46 -52.92 35.80
C SER A 342 -10.00 -54.13 35.03
N GLU A 343 -11.29 -54.14 34.67
CA GLU A 343 -11.89 -55.25 33.92
C GLU A 343 -11.80 -54.99 32.41
N VAL A 344 -11.04 -55.82 31.69
CA VAL A 344 -10.82 -55.71 30.22
C VAL A 344 -12.12 -55.58 29.43
N THR A 345 -13.16 -56.36 29.78
CA THR A 345 -14.45 -56.29 29.09
C THR A 345 -15.17 -54.96 29.31
N ASN A 346 -15.01 -54.34 30.49
CA ASN A 346 -15.59 -53.02 30.78
C ASN A 346 -14.77 -51.91 30.14
N LEU A 347 -13.45 -52.08 30.05
CA LEU A 347 -12.53 -51.18 29.36
C LEU A 347 -12.89 -51.08 27.87
N GLU A 348 -13.00 -52.21 27.17
CA GLU A 348 -13.38 -52.28 25.75
C GLU A 348 -14.74 -51.60 25.50
N MET A 349 -15.72 -51.82 26.40
CA MET A 349 -17.02 -51.16 26.31
C MET A 349 -16.93 -49.63 26.46
N LYS A 350 -16.15 -49.14 27.45
CA LYS A 350 -15.98 -47.69 27.69
C LYS A 350 -15.23 -47.01 26.55
N ILE A 351 -14.19 -47.64 25.99
CA ILE A 351 -13.46 -47.12 24.82
C ILE A 351 -14.39 -47.02 23.61
N ALA A 352 -15.19 -48.07 23.35
CA ALA A 352 -16.14 -48.07 22.25
C ALA A 352 -17.24 -47.01 22.42
N GLU A 353 -17.74 -46.81 23.65
CA GLU A 353 -18.71 -45.75 23.97
C GLU A 353 -18.12 -44.36 23.75
N HIS A 354 -16.88 -44.13 24.20
CA HIS A 354 -16.21 -42.83 24.03
C HIS A 354 -15.83 -42.54 22.58
N SER A 355 -15.42 -43.54 21.80
CA SER A 355 -15.18 -43.40 20.36
C SER A 355 -16.47 -43.03 19.61
N LYS A 356 -17.62 -43.54 20.06
CA LYS A 356 -18.92 -43.12 19.55
C LYS A 356 -19.22 -41.65 19.88
N ASP A 357 -18.89 -41.19 21.08
CA ASP A 357 -19.06 -39.78 21.47
C ASP A 357 -18.17 -38.84 20.64
N ILE A 358 -16.93 -39.23 20.33
CA ILE A 358 -16.04 -38.51 19.41
C ILE A 358 -16.68 -38.40 18.01
N THR A 359 -17.23 -39.52 17.52
CA THR A 359 -17.93 -39.57 16.22
C THR A 359 -19.18 -38.68 16.23
N GLU A 360 -19.92 -38.64 17.33
CA GLU A 360 -21.10 -37.77 17.48
C GLU A 360 -20.71 -36.28 17.45
N LEU A 361 -19.62 -35.89 18.13
CA LEU A 361 -19.08 -34.53 18.05
C LEU A 361 -18.70 -34.15 16.62
N PHE A 362 -17.98 -35.03 15.91
CA PHE A 362 -17.62 -34.82 14.51
C PHE A 362 -18.87 -34.54 13.66
N ASN A 363 -19.87 -35.42 13.73
CA ASN A 363 -21.12 -35.27 12.98
C ASN A 363 -21.85 -33.97 13.33
N MET A 364 -21.84 -33.56 14.61
CA MET A 364 -22.44 -32.31 15.06
C MET A 364 -21.72 -31.09 14.47
N LEU A 365 -20.38 -31.05 14.51
CA LEU A 365 -19.59 -29.95 13.97
C LEU A 365 -19.71 -29.86 12.45
N MET A 366 -19.71 -30.99 11.76
CA MET A 366 -19.95 -31.05 10.31
C MET A 366 -21.37 -30.60 9.94
N THR A 367 -22.36 -30.94 10.76
CA THR A 367 -23.75 -30.47 10.56
C THR A 367 -23.86 -28.96 10.72
N LEU A 368 -23.21 -28.39 11.75
CA LEU A 368 -23.15 -26.94 11.93
C LEU A 368 -22.46 -26.25 10.74
N GLU A 369 -21.36 -26.82 10.23
CA GLU A 369 -20.68 -26.28 9.05
C GLU A 369 -21.55 -26.35 7.81
N MET A 370 -22.26 -27.47 7.58
CA MET A 370 -23.20 -27.62 6.47
C MET A 370 -24.33 -26.57 6.53
N GLN A 371 -24.92 -26.36 7.69
CA GLN A 371 -25.96 -25.34 7.90
C GLN A 371 -25.43 -23.93 7.63
N LEU A 372 -24.19 -23.63 8.05
CA LEU A 372 -23.55 -22.34 7.77
C LEU A 372 -23.32 -22.14 6.27
N VAL A 373 -22.88 -23.17 5.55
CA VAL A 373 -22.71 -23.11 4.09
C VAL A 373 -24.04 -22.83 3.40
N GLU A 374 -25.12 -23.53 3.78
CA GLU A 374 -26.46 -23.29 3.21
C GLU A 374 -26.94 -21.85 3.46
N GLN A 375 -26.77 -21.34 4.69
CA GLN A 375 -27.13 -19.96 5.05
C GLN A 375 -26.32 -18.92 4.27
N LEU A 376 -25.01 -19.14 4.12
CA LEU A 376 -24.14 -18.22 3.41
C LEU A 376 -24.34 -18.29 1.90
N GLU A 377 -24.64 -19.46 1.34
CA GLU A 377 -25.04 -19.58 -0.06
C GLU A 377 -26.31 -18.78 -0.35
N GLU A 378 -27.33 -18.84 0.51
CA GLU A 378 -28.53 -18.01 0.36
C GLU A 378 -28.21 -16.50 0.43
N THR A 379 -27.36 -16.12 1.38
CA THR A 379 -26.94 -14.72 1.58
C THR A 379 -26.14 -14.20 0.38
N ILE A 380 -25.18 -14.98 -0.12
CA ILE A 380 -24.38 -14.67 -1.31
C ILE A 380 -25.29 -14.55 -2.53
N ASN A 381 -26.20 -15.49 -2.76
CA ASN A 381 -27.12 -15.47 -3.90
C ASN A 381 -28.10 -14.27 -3.85
N MET A 382 -28.47 -13.82 -2.66
CA MET A 382 -29.27 -12.59 -2.50
C MET A 382 -28.45 -11.35 -2.85
N PHE A 383 -27.25 -11.22 -2.29
CA PHE A 383 -26.32 -10.13 -2.59
C PHE A 383 -25.98 -10.07 -4.09
N GLU A 384 -25.67 -11.21 -4.70
CA GLU A 384 -25.34 -11.31 -6.13
C GLU A 384 -26.47 -10.76 -7.01
N ARG A 385 -27.73 -11.14 -6.73
CA ARG A 385 -28.88 -10.59 -7.45
C ARG A 385 -29.00 -9.08 -7.27
N ASN A 386 -28.92 -8.60 -6.03
CA ASN A 386 -29.06 -7.17 -5.74
C ASN A 386 -27.95 -6.33 -6.40
N ILE A 387 -26.70 -6.77 -6.30
CA ILE A 387 -25.56 -6.02 -6.86
C ILE A 387 -25.59 -6.04 -8.40
N MET A 388 -25.99 -7.16 -9.01
CA MET A 388 -26.17 -7.25 -10.45
C MET A 388 -27.30 -6.33 -10.93
N ASP A 389 -28.42 -6.25 -10.20
CA ASP A 389 -29.52 -5.34 -10.52
C ASP A 389 -29.09 -3.86 -10.42
N LEU A 390 -28.33 -3.49 -9.39
CA LEU A 390 -27.77 -2.14 -9.24
C LEU A 390 -26.82 -1.78 -10.38
N VAL A 391 -25.96 -2.73 -10.79
CA VAL A 391 -25.02 -2.55 -11.90
C VAL A 391 -25.76 -2.44 -13.24
N ALA A 392 -26.75 -3.29 -13.49
CA ALA A 392 -27.55 -3.26 -14.70
C ALA A 392 -28.31 -1.93 -14.84
N LEU A 393 -28.92 -1.45 -13.75
CA LEU A 393 -29.61 -0.16 -13.71
C LEU A 393 -28.64 1.01 -13.96
N PHE A 394 -27.43 0.94 -13.40
CA PHE A 394 -26.41 1.94 -13.66
C PHE A 394 -26.05 2.00 -15.14
N ILE A 395 -25.77 0.84 -15.75
CA ILE A 395 -25.43 0.72 -17.16
C ILE A 395 -26.55 1.26 -18.05
N GLU A 396 -27.79 0.83 -17.83
CA GLU A 396 -28.94 1.29 -18.64
C GLU A 396 -29.06 2.82 -18.65
N ASN A 397 -28.93 3.46 -17.49
CA ASN A 397 -29.00 4.91 -17.38
C ASN A 397 -27.79 5.61 -18.04
N VAL A 398 -26.59 5.07 -17.91
CA VAL A 398 -25.39 5.59 -18.59
C VAL A 398 -25.57 5.52 -20.11
N GLN A 399 -25.99 4.38 -20.64
CA GLN A 399 -26.21 4.21 -22.09
C GLN A 399 -27.29 5.17 -22.61
N SER A 400 -28.35 5.40 -21.83
CA SER A 400 -29.38 6.38 -22.16
C SER A 400 -28.83 7.82 -22.21
N LEU A 401 -27.97 8.21 -21.28
CA LEU A 401 -27.35 9.54 -21.26
C LEU A 401 -26.28 9.69 -22.37
N MET A 402 -25.49 8.65 -22.64
CA MET A 402 -24.54 8.64 -23.75
C MET A 402 -25.23 8.70 -25.12
N ALA A 403 -26.41 8.12 -25.26
CA ALA A 403 -27.25 8.30 -26.45
C ALA A 403 -27.63 9.77 -26.66
N GLN A 404 -27.95 10.50 -25.58
CA GLN A 404 -28.21 11.94 -25.67
C GLN A 404 -26.97 12.74 -26.07
N CYS A 405 -25.76 12.33 -25.63
CA CYS A 405 -24.50 12.93 -26.09
C CYS A 405 -24.32 12.76 -27.61
N ARG A 406 -24.59 11.55 -28.14
CA ARG A 406 -24.57 11.29 -29.58
C ARG A 406 -25.60 12.13 -30.33
N ASP A 407 -26.82 12.26 -29.81
CA ASP A 407 -27.86 13.08 -30.43
C ASP A 407 -27.48 14.57 -30.49
N LEU A 408 -26.84 15.09 -29.44
CA LEU A 408 -26.31 16.45 -29.45
C LEU A 408 -25.20 16.64 -30.49
N GLU A 409 -24.31 15.66 -30.61
CA GLU A 409 -23.23 15.70 -31.61
C GLU A 409 -23.77 15.60 -33.04
N ASN A 410 -24.74 14.72 -33.29
CA ASN A 410 -25.44 14.64 -34.57
C ASN A 410 -26.08 15.98 -34.95
N HIS A 411 -26.76 16.61 -33.98
CA HIS A 411 -27.37 17.93 -34.21
C HIS A 411 -26.33 19.03 -34.46
N HIS A 412 -25.21 19.00 -33.73
CA HIS A 412 -24.10 19.93 -33.93
C HIS A 412 -23.50 19.77 -35.33
N HIS A 413 -23.23 18.54 -35.75
CA HIS A 413 -22.73 18.19 -37.08
C HIS A 413 -23.64 18.72 -38.20
N GLU A 414 -24.96 18.48 -38.12
CA GLU A 414 -25.92 18.96 -39.12
C GLU A 414 -25.90 20.49 -39.25
N LYS A 415 -25.86 21.19 -38.10
CA LYS A 415 -25.82 22.66 -38.07
C LYS A 415 -24.49 23.21 -38.56
N LEU A 416 -23.38 22.58 -38.20
CA LEU A 416 -22.05 22.95 -38.66
C LEU A 416 -21.94 22.78 -40.18
N LEU A 417 -22.48 21.69 -40.71
CA LEU A 417 -22.53 21.44 -42.15
C LEU A 417 -23.38 22.49 -42.88
N GLU A 418 -24.55 22.84 -42.34
CA GLU A 418 -25.41 23.90 -42.88
C GLU A 418 -24.68 25.25 -42.95
N ILE A 419 -24.02 25.66 -41.86
CA ILE A 419 -23.23 26.91 -41.81
C ILE A 419 -22.07 26.86 -42.80
N SER A 420 -21.37 25.73 -42.88
CA SER A 420 -20.22 25.56 -43.77
C SER A 420 -20.63 25.63 -45.25
N ILE A 421 -21.72 24.97 -45.64
CA ILE A 421 -22.24 25.05 -47.03
C ILE A 421 -22.70 26.47 -47.37
N ASN A 422 -23.45 27.12 -46.47
CA ASN A 422 -23.90 28.51 -46.68
C ASN A 422 -22.71 29.47 -46.81
N THR A 423 -21.64 29.24 -46.06
CA THR A 423 -20.41 30.04 -46.14
C THR A 423 -19.69 29.82 -47.48
N LEU A 424 -19.61 28.59 -47.98
CA LEU A 424 -19.09 28.30 -49.32
C LEU A 424 -19.89 29.05 -50.39
N GLU A 425 -21.22 29.03 -50.33
CA GLU A 425 -22.05 29.74 -51.29
C GLU A 425 -21.80 31.25 -51.29
N LYS A 426 -21.63 31.86 -50.11
CA LYS A 426 -21.27 33.29 -49.99
C LYS A 426 -19.90 33.58 -50.56
N ILE A 427 -18.90 32.72 -50.31
CA ILE A 427 -17.55 32.84 -50.88
C ILE A 427 -17.60 32.79 -52.41
N LEU A 428 -18.35 31.84 -52.98
CA LEU A 428 -18.51 31.68 -54.43
C LEU A 428 -19.21 32.89 -55.08
N LYS A 429 -20.12 33.57 -54.37
CA LYS A 429 -20.78 34.80 -54.82
C LYS A 429 -19.95 36.07 -54.57
N GLY A 430 -18.85 35.97 -53.82
CA GLY A 430 -18.04 37.13 -53.40
C GLY A 430 -18.75 38.01 -52.36
N GLU A 431 -19.69 37.45 -51.60
CA GLU A 431 -20.56 38.14 -50.63
C GLU A 431 -20.09 37.93 -49.16
N LEU A 432 -18.90 37.36 -48.96
CA LEU A 432 -18.34 37.18 -47.62
C LEU A 432 -17.62 38.48 -47.18
N ASP A 433 -18.22 39.21 -46.25
CA ASP A 433 -17.66 40.48 -45.71
C ASP A 433 -16.60 40.27 -44.61
N GLU A 434 -16.41 39.04 -44.12
CA GLU A 434 -15.46 38.71 -43.05
C GLU A 434 -14.19 38.04 -43.59
N ASP A 435 -13.02 38.48 -43.11
CA ASP A 435 -11.72 37.93 -43.53
C ASP A 435 -11.42 36.65 -42.74
N LEU A 436 -11.47 35.50 -43.41
CA LEU A 436 -11.21 34.19 -42.82
C LEU A 436 -9.70 33.91 -42.75
N PRO A 437 -9.20 33.27 -41.67
CA PRO A 437 -7.81 32.80 -41.60
C PRO A 437 -7.45 31.92 -42.82
N TYR A 438 -6.18 31.96 -43.23
CA TYR A 438 -5.70 31.24 -44.42
C TYR A 438 -6.04 29.74 -44.39
N ASP A 439 -5.82 29.10 -43.25
CA ASP A 439 -6.05 27.66 -43.08
C ASP A 439 -7.53 27.29 -43.14
N VAL A 440 -8.42 28.21 -42.72
CA VAL A 440 -9.87 28.04 -42.82
C VAL A 440 -10.31 28.22 -44.27
N ARG A 441 -9.79 29.23 -44.96
CA ARG A 441 -10.06 29.48 -46.38
C ARG A 441 -9.63 28.32 -47.27
N ALA A 442 -8.56 27.61 -46.90
CA ALA A 442 -8.08 26.43 -47.61
C ALA A 442 -9.09 25.27 -47.62
N LEU A 443 -10.06 25.24 -46.71
CA LEU A 443 -11.15 24.25 -46.71
C LEU A 443 -12.23 24.54 -47.75
N PHE A 444 -12.37 25.79 -48.19
CA PHE A 444 -13.46 26.25 -49.08
C PHE A 444 -13.09 26.21 -50.57
N VAL A 445 -12.46 25.11 -51.00
CA VAL A 445 -12.11 24.87 -52.41
C VAL A 445 -13.32 24.36 -53.19
N ASP A 446 -14.01 23.38 -52.62
CA ASP A 446 -15.19 22.74 -53.21
C ASP A 446 -16.06 22.14 -52.10
N LYS A 447 -17.28 21.71 -52.49
CA LYS A 447 -18.26 21.17 -51.55
C LYS A 447 -17.79 19.87 -50.90
N ASP A 448 -17.11 19.00 -51.64
CA ASP A 448 -16.71 17.68 -51.14
C ASP A 448 -15.63 17.83 -50.07
N THR A 449 -14.69 18.76 -50.25
CA THR A 449 -13.65 19.08 -49.26
C THR A 449 -14.24 19.50 -47.91
N ILE A 450 -15.26 20.37 -47.90
CA ILE A 450 -15.92 20.81 -46.67
C ILE A 450 -16.72 19.68 -46.02
N VAL A 451 -17.51 18.95 -46.81
CA VAL A 451 -18.32 17.83 -46.31
C VAL A 451 -17.40 16.79 -45.65
N ASN A 452 -16.25 16.49 -46.26
CA ASN A 452 -15.27 15.57 -45.70
C ASN A 452 -14.63 16.11 -44.41
N ALA A 453 -14.32 17.41 -44.33
CA ALA A 453 -13.74 18.02 -43.11
C ALA A 453 -14.74 17.96 -41.94
N VAL A 454 -15.99 18.37 -42.17
CA VAL A 454 -17.06 18.32 -41.16
C VAL A 454 -17.40 16.87 -40.77
N GLY A 455 -17.38 15.93 -41.73
CA GLY A 455 -17.57 14.51 -41.47
C GLY A 455 -16.43 13.88 -40.65
N THR A 456 -15.17 14.24 -40.93
CA THR A 456 -14.01 13.74 -40.19
C THR A 456 -14.04 14.16 -38.72
N SER A 457 -14.40 15.42 -38.46
CA SER A 457 -14.61 15.95 -37.09
C SER A 457 -15.69 15.16 -36.36
N HIS A 458 -16.83 14.94 -37.02
CA HIS A 458 -17.96 14.20 -36.46
C HIS A 458 -17.64 12.73 -36.12
N ASP A 459 -16.99 12.02 -37.03
CA ASP A 459 -16.59 10.63 -36.82
C ASP A 459 -15.64 10.49 -35.62
N LEU A 460 -14.70 11.44 -35.47
CA LEU A 460 -13.77 11.50 -34.35
C LEU A 460 -14.51 11.73 -33.02
N HIS A 461 -15.47 12.64 -33.01
CA HIS A 461 -16.28 12.98 -31.85
C HIS A 461 -17.13 11.80 -31.38
N LEU A 462 -17.86 11.15 -32.30
CA LEU A 462 -18.64 9.96 -31.98
C LEU A 462 -17.75 8.84 -31.43
N LEU A 463 -16.57 8.63 -32.02
CA LEU A 463 -15.61 7.64 -31.52
C LEU A 463 -15.18 7.92 -30.07
N LYS A 464 -14.95 9.19 -29.68
CA LYS A 464 -14.60 9.54 -28.30
C LYS A 464 -15.77 9.27 -27.34
N ILE A 465 -17.00 9.56 -27.76
CA ILE A 465 -18.21 9.29 -26.96
C ILE A 465 -18.39 7.78 -26.77
N ASP A 466 -18.32 7.01 -27.85
CA ASP A 466 -18.53 5.56 -27.84
C ASP A 466 -17.44 4.85 -27.03
N ASN A 467 -16.17 5.23 -27.19
CA ASN A 467 -15.08 4.70 -26.38
C ASN A 467 -15.30 4.96 -24.89
N ARG A 468 -15.83 6.13 -24.51
CA ARG A 468 -16.10 6.44 -23.11
C ARG A 468 -17.27 5.62 -22.57
N GLU A 469 -18.33 5.43 -23.34
CA GLU A 469 -19.43 4.52 -22.97
C GLU A 469 -18.93 3.08 -22.78
N ASP A 470 -18.16 2.57 -23.74
CA ASP A 470 -17.61 1.21 -23.70
C ASP A 470 -16.72 1.01 -22.48
N GLU A 471 -15.90 2.00 -22.13
CA GLU A 471 -15.06 1.96 -20.94
C GLU A 471 -15.90 1.86 -19.65
N LEU A 472 -16.93 2.69 -19.52
CA LEU A 472 -17.84 2.69 -18.36
C LEU A 472 -18.54 1.35 -18.19
N VAL A 473 -19.11 0.83 -19.29
CA VAL A 473 -19.86 -0.43 -19.30
C VAL A 473 -18.94 -1.61 -19.01
N THR A 474 -17.79 -1.66 -19.67
CA THR A 474 -16.83 -2.77 -19.52
C THR A 474 -16.24 -2.81 -18.12
N ARG A 475 -15.81 -1.66 -17.58
CA ARG A 475 -15.24 -1.58 -16.23
C ARG A 475 -16.25 -1.95 -15.15
N THR A 476 -17.49 -1.46 -15.25
CA THR A 476 -18.54 -1.79 -14.28
C THR A 476 -18.88 -3.28 -14.29
N ASN A 477 -19.06 -3.86 -15.48
CA ASN A 477 -19.34 -5.29 -15.63
C ASN A 477 -18.19 -6.16 -15.12
N SER A 478 -16.94 -5.81 -15.48
CA SER A 478 -15.76 -6.55 -15.02
C SER A 478 -15.61 -6.48 -13.51
N TRP A 479 -15.82 -5.31 -12.90
CA TRP A 479 -15.80 -5.15 -11.45
C TRP A 479 -16.85 -6.05 -10.77
N CYS A 480 -18.09 -6.04 -11.26
CA CYS A 480 -19.17 -6.84 -10.69
C CYS A 480 -18.86 -8.34 -10.77
N SER A 481 -18.41 -8.81 -11.93
CA SER A 481 -18.03 -10.22 -12.14
C SER A 481 -16.89 -10.62 -11.22
N HIS A 482 -15.84 -9.81 -11.11
CA HIS A 482 -14.71 -10.11 -10.23
C HIS A 482 -15.09 -10.11 -8.75
N LEU A 483 -15.99 -9.19 -8.33
CA LEU A 483 -16.47 -9.12 -6.95
C LEU A 483 -17.24 -10.39 -6.57
N VAL A 484 -18.21 -10.80 -7.39
CA VAL A 484 -19.01 -12.01 -7.18
C VAL A 484 -18.13 -13.25 -7.18
N ASP A 485 -17.22 -13.37 -8.16
CA ASP A 485 -16.28 -14.49 -8.22
C ASP A 485 -15.37 -14.57 -6.99
N ALA A 486 -14.91 -13.42 -6.48
CA ALA A 486 -14.07 -13.36 -5.28
C ALA A 486 -14.84 -13.85 -4.04
N ILE A 487 -16.08 -13.40 -3.86
CA ILE A 487 -16.93 -13.80 -2.73
C ILE A 487 -17.16 -15.31 -2.73
N HIS A 488 -17.54 -15.90 -3.87
CA HIS A 488 -17.72 -17.35 -3.98
C HIS A 488 -16.44 -18.13 -3.70
N LYS A 489 -15.29 -17.64 -4.20
CA LYS A 489 -13.98 -18.28 -3.93
C LYS A 489 -13.61 -18.20 -2.46
N ASP A 490 -13.80 -17.05 -1.81
CA ASP A 490 -13.50 -16.86 -0.41
C ASP A 490 -14.33 -17.78 0.48
N GLU A 491 -15.61 -17.93 0.15
CA GLU A 491 -16.52 -18.86 0.81
C GLU A 491 -16.04 -20.32 0.69
N ILE A 492 -15.72 -20.77 -0.53
CA ILE A 492 -15.17 -22.12 -0.76
C ILE A 492 -13.88 -22.34 0.03
N MET A 493 -13.00 -21.34 0.08
CA MET A 493 -11.73 -21.43 0.81
C MET A 493 -11.94 -21.47 2.33
N ARG A 494 -12.90 -20.69 2.85
CA ARG A 494 -13.29 -20.70 4.26
C ARG A 494 -13.84 -22.05 4.65
N ASN A 495 -14.81 -22.58 3.90
CA ASN A 495 -15.40 -23.89 4.17
C ASN A 495 -14.34 -25.01 4.18
N ARG A 496 -13.48 -25.07 3.16
CA ARG A 496 -12.40 -26.07 3.09
C ARG A 496 -11.45 -26.00 4.28
N ARG A 497 -11.07 -24.78 4.68
CA ARG A 497 -10.24 -24.57 5.87
C ARG A 497 -10.94 -25.09 7.12
N ARG A 498 -12.23 -24.76 7.27
CA ARG A 498 -13.01 -25.14 8.44
C ARG A 498 -13.24 -26.64 8.56
N VAL A 499 -13.57 -27.30 7.45
CA VAL A 499 -13.69 -28.76 7.40
C VAL A 499 -12.36 -29.42 7.78
N LYS A 500 -11.22 -28.92 7.28
CA LYS A 500 -9.90 -29.43 7.64
C LYS A 500 -9.60 -29.27 9.14
N GLU A 501 -9.93 -28.12 9.73
CA GLU A 501 -9.78 -27.89 11.18
C GLU A 501 -10.59 -28.90 12.00
N ILE A 502 -11.84 -29.16 11.61
CA ILE A 502 -12.70 -30.14 12.30
C ILE A 502 -12.06 -31.53 12.26
N HIS A 503 -11.59 -31.98 11.09
CA HIS A 503 -10.92 -33.28 10.96
C HIS A 503 -9.66 -33.37 11.82
N GLN A 504 -8.80 -32.34 11.77
CA GLN A 504 -7.57 -32.32 12.56
C GLN A 504 -7.84 -32.37 14.07
N TYR A 505 -8.88 -31.67 14.53
CA TYR A 505 -9.28 -31.71 15.93
C TYR A 505 -9.81 -33.10 16.34
N VAL A 506 -10.67 -33.70 15.51
CA VAL A 506 -11.21 -35.05 15.80
C VAL A 506 -10.13 -36.12 15.76
N ASP A 507 -9.23 -36.07 14.78
CA ASP A 507 -8.08 -36.98 14.71
C ASP A 507 -7.20 -36.85 15.95
N HIS A 508 -6.97 -35.63 16.46
CA HIS A 508 -6.20 -35.41 17.68
C HIS A 508 -6.85 -36.09 18.89
N VAL A 509 -8.15 -35.86 19.10
CA VAL A 509 -8.92 -36.43 20.22
C VAL A 509 -9.03 -37.96 20.10
N GLN A 510 -9.17 -38.50 18.89
CA GLN A 510 -9.18 -39.95 18.67
C GLN A 510 -7.81 -40.58 18.97
N ASN A 511 -6.71 -39.94 18.55
CA ASN A 511 -5.36 -40.41 18.89
C ASN A 511 -5.10 -40.39 20.40
N GLU A 512 -5.66 -39.44 21.15
CA GLU A 512 -5.56 -39.45 22.62
C GLU A 512 -6.25 -40.66 23.24
N LEU A 513 -7.39 -41.10 22.69
CA LEU A 513 -8.08 -42.31 23.12
C LEU A 513 -7.30 -43.58 22.73
N ASP A 514 -6.82 -43.67 21.49
CA ASP A 514 -6.09 -44.84 20.97
C ASP A 514 -4.77 -45.08 21.73
N ASN A 515 -4.13 -44.00 22.20
CA ASN A 515 -2.91 -44.09 23.01
C ASN A 515 -3.15 -44.72 24.39
N LEU A 516 -4.36 -44.59 24.96
CA LEU A 516 -4.72 -45.26 26.22
C LEU A 516 -4.93 -46.76 26.01
N GLU A 517 -5.56 -47.14 24.91
CA GLU A 517 -5.75 -48.53 24.51
C GLU A 517 -4.41 -49.27 24.38
N CYS A 518 -3.40 -48.64 23.77
CA CYS A 518 -2.07 -49.25 23.62
C CYS A 518 -1.26 -49.36 24.92
N SER A 519 -1.52 -48.51 25.91
CA SER A 519 -0.75 -48.51 27.18
C SER A 519 -1.18 -49.59 28.16
N GLU A 520 -2.44 -50.05 28.09
CA GLU A 520 -3.02 -51.01 29.05
C GLU A 520 -3.07 -52.46 28.53
N ILE A 521 -2.79 -52.68 27.23
CA ILE A 521 -2.69 -54.03 26.63
C ILE A 521 -1.28 -54.65 26.85
N ILE A 522 -0.31 -53.87 27.35
CA ILE A 522 1.10 -54.28 27.46
C ILE A 522 1.52 -54.69 28.90
N ASP A 523 0.68 -54.47 29.91
CA ASP A 523 0.84 -55.00 31.28
C ASP A 523 -0.18 -56.11 31.59
#